data_AF-A0A952R908-F1
#
_entry.id   AF-A0A952R908-F1
#
_cell.length_a   1.000
_cell.length_b   1.000
_cell.length_c   1.000
_cell.angle_alpha   90.00
_cell.angle_beta   90.00
_cell.angle_gamma   90.00
#
_symmetry.space_group_name_H-M   'P 1'
#
loop_
_entity.id
_entity.type
_entity.pdbx_description
1 polymer ?
#
loop_
_entity_poly.entity_id
_entity_poly.type
_entity_poly.pdbx_seq_one_letter_code
_entity_poly.pdbx_strand_id
1 'polypeptide(L)'
;METKRASALNSSLRELAQQDGQAWAAALRASIVAEQRPAAGGWPGTLSEARARVQGVVRAWTLSNHNRRVNAEQLDEVTHALYASARDRWLASREPEEEDDD
;
A
#
# COMPACT_ATOMS: atom_id res chain seq x y z
N MET A 1 20.25 20.77 -13.02
CA MET A 1 20.28 19.28 -13.01
C MET A 1 19.54 18.66 -11.81
N GLU A 2 18.77 19.42 -11.03
CA GLU A 2 18.16 18.94 -9.77
C GLU A 2 16.80 18.23 -9.92
N THR A 3 16.06 18.46 -11.00
CA THR A 3 14.70 17.91 -11.18
C THR A 3 14.64 16.40 -11.38
N LYS A 4 15.59 15.81 -12.11
CA LYS A 4 15.66 14.34 -12.31
C LYS A 4 15.88 13.55 -11.02
N ARG A 5 16.62 14.11 -10.06
CA ARG A 5 16.95 13.43 -8.80
C ARG A 5 15.77 13.43 -7.83
N ALA A 6 15.01 14.51 -7.75
CA ALA A 6 13.80 14.55 -6.92
C ALA A 6 12.73 13.59 -7.47
N SER A 7 12.55 13.55 -8.79
CA SER A 7 11.64 12.60 -9.46
C SER A 7 12.02 11.14 -9.19
N ALA A 8 13.30 10.77 -9.32
CA ALA A 8 13.74 9.39 -9.07
C ALA A 8 13.55 8.94 -7.61
N LEU A 9 13.68 9.88 -6.65
CA LEU A 9 13.40 9.57 -5.24
C LEU A 9 11.92 9.29 -5.01
N ASN A 10 11.05 10.12 -5.57
CA ASN A 10 9.61 9.92 -5.49
C ASN A 10 9.23 8.56 -6.10
N SER A 11 9.83 8.18 -7.24
CA SER A 11 9.59 6.88 -7.85
C SER A 11 9.95 5.72 -6.91
N SER A 12 11.17 5.70 -6.37
CA SER A 12 11.62 4.59 -5.50
C SER A 12 10.82 4.48 -4.19
N LEU A 13 10.49 5.61 -3.56
CA LEU A 13 9.68 5.61 -2.34
C LEU A 13 8.23 5.19 -2.63
N ARG A 14 7.68 5.61 -3.78
CA ARG A 14 6.36 5.21 -4.24
C ARG A 14 6.29 3.72 -4.55
N GLU A 15 7.29 3.15 -5.21
CA GLU A 15 7.36 1.71 -5.48
C GLU A 15 7.38 0.89 -4.19
N LEU A 16 8.17 1.29 -3.19
CA LEU A 16 8.17 0.65 -1.87
C LEU A 16 6.81 0.76 -1.18
N ALA A 17 6.19 1.93 -1.22
CA ALA A 17 4.87 2.15 -0.66
C ALA A 17 3.81 1.25 -1.35
N GLN A 18 3.91 1.08 -2.67
CA GLN A 18 3.04 0.20 -3.43
C GLN A 18 3.22 -1.27 -3.02
N GLN A 19 4.46 -1.73 -2.90
CA GLN A 19 4.80 -3.09 -2.45
C GLN A 19 4.27 -3.36 -1.04
N ASP A 20 4.48 -2.42 -0.11
CA ASP A 20 3.98 -2.52 1.26
C ASP A 20 2.44 -2.56 1.30
N GLY A 21 1.77 -1.74 0.48
CA GLY A 21 0.32 -1.78 0.35
C GLY A 21 -0.20 -3.13 -0.16
N GLN A 22 0.45 -3.72 -1.16
CA GLN A 22 0.09 -5.07 -1.64
C GLN A 22 0.30 -6.14 -0.56
N ALA A 23 1.40 -6.05 0.19
CA ALA A 23 1.68 -6.97 1.30
C ALA A 23 0.66 -6.81 2.43
N TRP A 24 0.26 -5.57 2.75
CA TRP A 24 -0.79 -5.29 3.71
C TRP A 24 -2.12 -5.95 3.32
N ALA A 25 -2.57 -5.79 2.07
CA ALA A 25 -3.79 -6.42 1.60
C ALA A 25 -3.73 -7.95 1.70
N ALA A 26 -2.58 -8.56 1.34
CA ALA A 26 -2.37 -9.99 1.45
C ALA A 26 -2.41 -10.49 2.90
N ALA A 27 -1.73 -9.79 3.82
CA ALA A 27 -1.72 -10.13 5.24
C ALA A 27 -3.11 -10.02 5.87
N LEU A 28 -3.87 -8.97 5.50
CA LEU A 28 -5.22 -8.77 6.01
C LEU A 28 -6.17 -9.87 5.52
N ARG A 29 -6.06 -10.26 4.24
CA ARG A 29 -6.82 -11.38 3.70
C ARG A 29 -6.46 -12.69 4.40
N ALA A 30 -5.17 -12.95 4.61
CA ALA A 30 -4.72 -14.15 5.33
C ALA A 30 -5.31 -14.22 6.76
N SER A 31 -5.37 -13.08 7.47
CA SER A 31 -6.02 -13.00 8.78
C SER A 31 -7.50 -13.36 8.72
N ILE A 32 -8.24 -12.79 7.75
CA ILE A 32 -9.70 -13.01 7.61
C ILE A 32 -10.02 -14.46 7.22
N VAL A 33 -9.23 -15.04 6.30
CA VAL A 33 -9.36 -16.44 5.90
C VAL A 33 -9.05 -17.37 7.08
N ALA A 34 -8.03 -17.05 7.88
CA ALA A 34 -7.72 -17.82 9.10
C ALA A 34 -8.85 -17.77 10.14
N GLU A 35 -9.62 -16.68 10.17
CA GLU A 35 -10.84 -16.54 10.98
C GLU A 35 -12.05 -17.30 10.39
N GLN A 36 -11.89 -18.06 9.30
CA GLN A 36 -12.96 -18.74 8.55
C GLN A 36 -14.08 -17.80 8.09
N ARG A 37 -13.75 -16.52 7.91
CA ARG A 37 -14.68 -15.52 7.37
C ARG A 37 -14.41 -15.34 5.89
N PRO A 38 -15.44 -15.28 5.04
CA PRO A 38 -15.22 -14.94 3.64
C PRO A 38 -14.65 -13.52 3.57
N ALA A 39 -13.53 -13.35 2.87
CA ALA A 39 -13.00 -12.05 2.49
C ALA A 39 -13.83 -11.43 1.35
N ALA A 40 -15.14 -11.41 1.55
CA ALA A 40 -16.14 -10.86 0.63
C ALA A 40 -16.40 -9.39 0.98
N GLY A 41 -16.67 -8.57 -0.03
CA GLY A 41 -16.99 -7.15 0.16
C GLY A 41 -15.85 -6.17 -0.15
N GLY A 42 -16.01 -4.93 0.30
CA GLY A 42 -15.13 -3.81 -0.01
C GLY A 42 -13.78 -3.91 0.71
N TRP A 43 -12.86 -3.01 0.37
CA TRP A 43 -11.59 -2.87 1.08
C TRP A 43 -11.82 -2.40 2.53
N PRO A 44 -11.41 -3.17 3.56
CA PRO A 44 -11.62 -2.81 4.96
C PRO A 44 -10.63 -1.76 5.51
N GLY A 45 -9.53 -1.49 4.81
CA GLY A 45 -8.50 -0.56 5.29
C GLY A 45 -8.88 0.91 5.12
N THR A 46 -8.33 1.76 5.98
CA THR A 46 -8.55 3.23 5.97
C THR A 46 -7.31 4.02 5.55
N LEU A 47 -7.52 5.27 5.11
CA LEU A 47 -6.42 6.19 4.80
C LEU A 47 -5.58 6.53 6.05
N SER A 48 -6.22 6.62 7.23
CA SER A 48 -5.53 6.86 8.50
C SER A 48 -4.56 5.73 8.85
N GLU A 49 -4.96 4.49 8.62
CA GLU A 49 -4.06 3.35 8.81
C GLU A 49 -2.94 3.31 7.76
N ALA A 50 -3.25 3.65 6.50
CA ALA A 50 -2.22 3.79 5.46
C ALA A 50 -1.17 4.83 5.87
N ARG A 51 -1.61 5.96 6.45
CA ARG A 51 -0.72 7.01 6.98
C ARG A 51 0.12 6.53 8.16
N ALA A 52 -0.40 5.65 9.03
CA ALA A 52 0.40 5.04 10.09
C ALA A 52 1.46 4.09 9.52
N ARG A 53 1.08 3.26 8.54
CA ARG A 53 1.98 2.29 7.87
C ARG A 53 3.09 2.99 7.09
N VAL A 54 2.77 4.06 6.36
CA VAL A 54 3.74 4.79 5.54
C VAL A 54 4.90 5.37 6.37
N GLN A 55 4.69 5.66 7.66
CA GLN A 55 5.78 6.11 8.55
C GLN A 55 6.89 5.05 8.66
N GLY A 56 6.52 3.76 8.69
CA GLY A 56 7.47 2.65 8.67
C GLY A 56 8.25 2.58 7.36
N VAL A 57 7.53 2.69 6.23
CA VAL A 57 8.12 2.70 4.87
C VAL A 57 9.10 3.86 4.71
N VAL A 58 8.68 5.08 5.06
CA VAL A 58 9.51 6.29 4.98
C VAL A 58 10.74 6.17 5.87
N ARG A 59 10.61 5.64 7.09
CA ARG A 59 11.74 5.43 7.99
C ARG A 59 12.75 4.44 7.40
N ALA A 60 12.29 3.30 6.90
CA ALA A 60 13.15 2.28 6.28
C ALA A 60 13.87 2.81 5.03
N TRP A 61 13.15 3.55 4.17
CA TRP A 61 13.73 4.18 2.99
C TRP A 61 14.75 5.26 3.35
N THR A 62 14.44 6.11 4.34
CA THR A 62 15.33 7.18 4.80
C THR A 62 16.66 6.62 5.31
N LEU A 63 16.61 5.53 6.08
CA LEU A 63 17.81 4.83 6.55
C LEU A 63 18.65 4.26 5.39
N SER A 64 17.99 3.75 4.35
CA SER A 64 18.63 3.18 3.16
C SER A 64 19.20 4.26 2.22
N ASN A 65 18.63 5.47 2.25
CA ASN A 65 18.92 6.55 1.31
C ASN A 65 19.68 7.72 1.95
N HIS A 66 20.67 7.42 2.80
CA HIS A 66 21.55 8.40 3.43
C HIS A 66 20.81 9.49 4.23
N ASN A 67 19.76 9.11 4.97
CA ASN A 67 18.93 10.03 5.77
C ASN A 67 18.30 11.18 4.96
N ARG A 68 17.94 10.90 3.70
CA ARG A 68 17.20 11.86 2.88
C ARG A 68 15.85 12.21 3.51
N ARG A 69 15.54 13.50 3.54
CA ARG A 69 14.28 14.01 4.07
C ARG A 69 13.14 13.79 3.09
N VAL A 70 12.01 13.35 3.61
CA VAL A 70 10.73 13.29 2.91
C VAL A 70 9.88 14.48 3.39
N ASN A 71 9.35 15.25 2.46
CA ASN A 71 8.48 16.39 2.76
C ASN A 71 7.00 15.95 2.88
N ALA A 72 6.13 16.89 3.27
CA ALA A 72 4.72 16.59 3.49
C ALA A 72 3.96 16.17 2.22
N GLU A 73 4.29 16.75 1.07
CA GLU A 73 3.67 16.42 -0.23
C GLU A 73 4.04 15.00 -0.67
N GLN A 74 5.32 14.65 -0.55
CA GLN A 74 5.82 13.30 -0.82
C GLN A 74 5.17 12.28 0.12
N LEU A 75 5.03 12.62 1.40
CA LEU A 75 4.36 11.77 2.39
C LEU A 75 2.88 11.53 2.05
N ASP A 76 2.19 12.54 1.54
CA ASP A 76 0.80 12.41 1.11
C ASP A 76 0.70 11.53 -0.15
N GLU A 77 1.53 11.80 -1.16
CA GLU A 77 1.59 11.01 -2.40
C GLU A 77 1.85 9.53 -2.12
N VAL A 78 2.80 9.22 -1.24
CA VAL A 78 3.16 7.82 -0.92
C VAL A 78 2.12 7.17 0.00
N THR A 79 1.40 7.93 0.83
CA THR A 79 0.24 7.43 1.58
C THR A 79 -0.87 7.00 0.62
N HIS A 80 -1.18 7.86 -0.37
CA HIS A 80 -2.18 7.56 -1.38
C HIS A 80 -1.78 6.38 -2.26
N ALA A 81 -0.50 6.27 -2.64
CA ALA A 81 0.01 5.15 -3.42
C ALA A 81 -0.10 3.82 -2.66
N LEU A 82 0.24 3.80 -1.37
CA LEU A 82 0.11 2.63 -0.50
C LEU A 82 -1.36 2.22 -0.34
N TYR A 83 -2.24 3.18 -0.06
CA TYR A 83 -3.67 2.91 0.10
C TYR A 83 -4.29 2.36 -1.19
N ALA A 84 -3.98 2.99 -2.33
CA ALA A 84 -4.49 2.57 -3.63
C ALA A 84 -4.01 1.15 -3.97
N SER A 85 -2.71 0.86 -3.82
CA SER A 85 -2.19 -0.49 -4.14
C SER A 85 -2.76 -1.57 -3.22
N ALA A 86 -2.98 -1.27 -1.94
CA ALA A 86 -3.61 -2.19 -1.00
C ALA A 86 -5.06 -2.48 -1.41
N ARG A 87 -5.84 -1.43 -1.68
CA ARG A 87 -7.22 -1.55 -2.14
C ARG A 87 -7.32 -2.34 -3.44
N ASP A 88 -6.48 -2.02 -4.43
CA ASP A 88 -6.49 -2.67 -5.73
C ASP A 88 -6.13 -4.15 -5.59
N ARG A 89 -5.11 -4.47 -4.79
CA ARG A 89 -4.72 -5.86 -4.50
C ARG A 89 -5.84 -6.64 -3.81
N TRP A 90 -6.54 -6.02 -2.86
CA TRP A 90 -7.69 -6.62 -2.21
C TRP A 90 -8.81 -6.91 -3.19
N LEU A 91 -9.20 -5.93 -3.99
CA LEU A 91 -10.27 -6.07 -4.97
C LEU A 91 -9.94 -7.10 -6.05
N ALA A 92 -8.69 -7.15 -6.52
CA ALA A 92 -8.22 -8.16 -7.48
C ALA A 92 -8.15 -9.57 -6.88
N SER A 93 -8.11 -9.70 -5.55
CA SER A 93 -8.10 -10.99 -4.86
C SER A 93 -9.50 -11.54 -4.55
N ARG A 94 -10.56 -10.77 -4.84
CA ARG A 94 -11.93 -11.26 -4.69
C ARG A 94 -12.08 -12.56 -5.47
N GLU A 95 -12.60 -13.59 -4.80
CA GLU A 95 -13.02 -14.79 -5.52
C GLU A 95 -14.08 -14.35 -6.54
N PRO A 96 -14.01 -14.85 -7.78
CA PRO A 96 -15.12 -14.64 -8.72
C PRO A 96 -16.38 -15.15 -8.02
N GLU A 97 -17.44 -14.34 -8.03
CA GLU A 97 -18.77 -14.85 -7.71
C GLU A 97 -18.98 -15.99 -8.70
N GLU A 98 -19.01 -17.23 -8.21
CA GLU A 98 -19.43 -18.35 -9.05
C GLU A 98 -20.81 -17.97 -9.58
N GLU A 99 -20.91 -17.74 -10.89
CA GLU A 99 -22.19 -17.67 -11.57
C GLU A 99 -22.85 -19.02 -11.30
N ASP A 100 -23.80 -19.03 -10.37
CA ASP A 100 -24.80 -20.10 -10.24
C ASP A 100 -25.55 -20.14 -11.58
N ASP A 101 -25.05 -20.94 -12.53
CA ASP A 101 -25.79 -21.36 -13.72
C ASP A 101 -26.71 -22.52 -13.29
N ASP A 102 -28.00 -22.18 -13.10
CA ASP A 102 -29.15 -23.09 -12.88
C ASP A 102 -29.39 -24.06 -14.07
#